data_AF-A0A371E944-F1
#
_entry.id   AF-A0A371E944-F1
#
_cell.length_a   1.000
_cell.length_b   1.000
_cell.length_c   1.000
_cell.angle_alpha   90.00
_cell.angle_beta   90.00
_cell.angle_gamma   90.00
#
_symmetry.space_group_name_H-M   'P 1'
#
loop_
_entity.id
_entity.type
_entity.pdbx_description
1 polymer ?
#
loop_
_entity_poly.entity_id
_entity_poly.type
_entity_poly.pdbx_seq_one_letter_code
_entity_poly.pdbx_strand_id
1 'polypeptide(L)'
;MLNVLQQFTSSVIIIHTSNILSCCGMKSVVPKKLLILLCSSINKTVERYQRKKKDLGVSNKGIQENTQHLKEGDNISMAKKIKLIEDSRRKLLGYELDTSGIDELQQLENQLQRSLDKIRARKENRLLEVNKGLREQYRMERQRSLSEQDVELVTEKGGEEVETELFIGRPERRMALKLKPATHSPHTYIT
;
A
#
# COMPACT_ATOMS: atom_id res chain seq x y z
N MET A 1 -26.03 8.90 49.11
CA MET A 1 -25.80 8.55 47.68
C MET A 1 -26.10 9.68 46.70
N LEU A 2 -27.11 10.55 46.93
CA LEU A 2 -27.39 11.70 46.04
C LEU A 2 -26.23 12.73 45.93
N ASN A 3 -25.49 12.99 47.01
CA ASN A 3 -24.37 13.94 46.99
C ASN A 3 -23.19 13.48 46.13
N VAL A 4 -22.97 12.17 46.00
CA VAL A 4 -21.83 11.62 45.24
C VAL A 4 -22.08 11.76 43.73
N LEU A 5 -23.29 11.45 43.25
CA LEU A 5 -23.66 11.72 41.86
C LEU A 5 -23.67 13.21 41.52
N GLN A 6 -24.09 14.09 42.44
CA GLN A 6 -24.08 15.54 42.21
C GLN A 6 -22.66 16.11 42.12
N GLN A 7 -21.71 15.55 42.88
CA GLN A 7 -20.30 15.88 42.73
C GLN A 7 -19.74 15.40 41.39
N PHE A 8 -20.05 14.17 40.96
CA PHE A 8 -19.59 13.67 39.65
C PHE A 8 -20.18 14.46 38.48
N THR A 9 -21.45 14.89 38.53
CA THR A 9 -22.01 15.75 37.49
C THR A 9 -21.37 17.13 37.46
N SER A 10 -21.00 17.67 38.63
CA SER A 10 -20.34 18.98 38.72
C SER A 10 -18.91 18.91 38.18
N SER A 11 -18.15 17.87 38.54
CA SER A 11 -16.79 17.66 38.05
C SER A 11 -16.74 17.41 36.55
N VAL A 12 -17.66 16.61 35.99
CA VAL A 12 -17.70 16.33 34.55
C VAL A 12 -18.09 17.56 33.75
N ILE A 13 -19.02 18.39 34.24
CA ILE A 13 -19.40 19.65 33.58
C ILE A 13 -18.25 20.67 33.63
N ILE A 14 -17.54 20.78 34.76
CA ILE A 14 -16.40 21.69 34.90
C ILE A 14 -15.24 21.25 33.99
N ILE A 15 -14.91 19.96 33.92
CA ILE A 15 -13.85 19.45 33.03
C ILE A 15 -14.20 19.71 31.57
N HIS A 16 -15.47 19.54 31.19
CA HIS A 16 -15.90 19.76 29.81
C HIS A 16 -15.89 21.25 29.41
N THR A 17 -16.26 22.15 30.32
CA THR A 17 -16.22 23.61 30.08
C THR A 17 -14.79 24.15 30.08
N SER A 18 -13.91 23.65 30.96
CA SER A 18 -12.49 23.99 30.97
C SER A 18 -11.76 23.48 29.72
N ASN A 19 -12.06 22.28 29.21
CA ASN A 19 -11.49 21.79 27.95
C ASN A 19 -11.96 22.57 26.73
N ILE A 20 -13.23 23.01 26.70
CA ILE A 20 -13.75 23.88 25.64
C ILE A 20 -13.05 25.25 25.66
N LEU A 21 -12.80 25.83 26.85
CA LEU A 21 -12.06 27.08 26.96
C LEU A 21 -10.57 26.93 26.63
N SER A 22 -9.95 25.80 26.99
CA SER A 22 -8.51 25.55 26.73
C SER A 22 -8.21 25.27 25.26
N CYS A 23 -9.11 24.63 24.51
CA CYS A 23 -8.98 24.46 23.06
C CYS A 23 -9.17 25.78 22.30
N CYS A 24 -9.88 26.73 22.88
CA CYS A 24 -9.97 28.10 22.39
C CYS A 24 -8.75 28.91 22.85
N GLY A 25 -7.55 28.53 22.38
CA GLY A 25 -6.36 29.40 22.33
C GLY A 25 -6.55 30.57 21.35
N MET A 26 -7.70 31.23 21.45
CA MET A 26 -8.19 32.22 20.53
C MET A 26 -8.14 33.57 21.23
N LYS A 27 -7.03 34.30 21.01
CA LYS A 27 -7.10 35.76 20.87
C LYS A 27 -7.94 36.06 19.63
N SER A 28 -9.23 35.76 19.69
CA SER A 28 -10.13 35.92 18.57
C SER A 28 -11.01 37.12 18.86
N VAL A 29 -10.75 38.17 18.10
CA VAL A 29 -11.64 39.30 17.90
C VAL A 29 -12.86 38.77 17.14
N VAL A 30 -13.70 37.97 17.80
CA VAL A 30 -15.07 37.76 17.35
C VAL A 30 -15.88 38.91 17.94
N PRO A 31 -16.53 39.77 17.13
CA PRO A 31 -17.36 40.83 17.68
C PRO A 31 -18.41 40.20 18.58
N LYS A 32 -18.55 40.70 19.82
CA LYS A 32 -19.47 40.16 20.86
C LYS A 32 -20.89 39.88 20.31
N LYS A 33 -21.31 40.63 19.29
CA LYS A 33 -22.58 40.45 18.55
C LYS A 33 -22.69 39.10 17.84
N LEU A 34 -21.62 38.58 17.24
CA LEU A 34 -21.61 37.26 16.59
C LEU A 34 -21.73 36.13 17.62
N LEU A 35 -21.04 36.25 18.75
CA LEU A 35 -21.12 35.27 19.84
C LEU A 35 -22.54 35.19 20.42
N ILE A 36 -23.22 36.32 20.59
CA ILE A 36 -24.61 36.38 21.07
C ILE A 36 -25.57 35.73 20.06
N LEU A 37 -25.38 35.97 18.76
CA LEU A 37 -26.22 35.37 17.71
C LEU A 37 -26.02 33.85 17.60
N LEU A 38 -24.77 33.37 17.63
CA LEU A 38 -24.49 31.93 17.68
C LEU A 38 -25.06 31.30 18.95
N CYS A 39 -24.90 31.94 20.11
CA CYS A 39 -25.44 31.44 21.39
C CYS A 39 -26.97 31.38 21.37
N SER A 40 -27.66 32.36 20.78
CA SER A 40 -29.13 32.33 20.61
C SER A 40 -29.58 31.18 19.70
N SER A 41 -28.88 30.94 18.59
CA SER A 41 -29.17 29.84 17.67
C SER A 41 -28.93 28.47 18.32
N ILE A 42 -27.82 28.33 19.06
CA ILE A 42 -27.48 27.12 19.81
C ILE A 42 -28.53 26.88 20.91
N ASN A 43 -28.90 27.90 21.69
CA ASN A 43 -29.91 27.78 22.74
C ASN A 43 -31.28 27.37 22.19
N LYS A 44 -31.73 27.98 21.09
CA LYS A 44 -32.97 27.58 20.39
C LYS A 44 -32.91 26.12 19.90
N THR A 45 -31.73 25.66 19.52
CA THR A 45 -31.53 24.29 19.07
C THR A 45 -31.54 23.32 20.26
N VAL A 46 -30.86 23.67 21.36
CA VAL A 46 -30.89 22.93 22.64
C VAL A 46 -32.31 22.84 23.20
N GLU A 47 -33.07 23.94 23.23
CA GLU A 47 -34.46 23.96 23.69
C GLU A 47 -35.35 23.04 22.85
N ARG A 48 -35.16 23.01 21.52
CA ARG A 48 -35.89 22.08 20.63
C ARG A 48 -35.59 20.62 20.97
N TYR A 49 -34.34 20.27 21.24
CA TYR A 49 -33.96 18.92 21.68
C TYR A 49 -34.54 18.57 23.06
N GLN A 50 -34.52 19.51 24.00
CA GLN A 50 -35.09 19.32 25.34
C GLN A 50 -36.60 19.16 25.30
N ARG A 51 -37.31 19.92 24.46
CA ARG A 51 -38.76 19.80 24.27
C ARG A 51 -39.11 18.43 23.68
N LYS A 52 -38.37 17.98 22.67
CA LYS A 52 -38.53 16.63 22.10
C LYS A 52 -38.32 15.53 23.15
N LYS A 53 -37.36 15.67 24.06
CA LYS A 53 -37.14 14.73 25.18
C LYS A 53 -38.31 14.73 26.18
N LYS A 54 -38.89 15.90 26.47
CA LYS A 54 -40.07 16.03 27.36
C LYS A 54 -41.33 15.44 26.72
N ASP A 55 -41.55 15.67 25.43
CA ASP A 55 -42.69 15.15 24.68
C ASP A 55 -42.62 13.62 24.52
N LEU A 56 -41.42 13.05 24.34
CA LEU A 56 -41.20 11.61 24.35
C LEU A 56 -41.41 10.99 25.75
N GLY A 57 -41.18 11.75 26.83
CA GLY A 57 -41.31 11.26 28.22
C GLY A 57 -42.74 10.92 28.65
N VAL A 58 -43.76 11.43 27.96
CA VAL A 58 -45.18 11.20 28.28
C VAL A 58 -45.76 9.98 27.53
N SER A 59 -45.15 9.59 26.40
CA SER A 59 -45.67 8.51 25.53
C SER A 59 -44.78 7.24 25.48
N ASN A 60 -43.47 7.33 25.80
CA ASN A 60 -42.52 6.28 25.44
C ASN A 60 -42.08 5.29 26.53
N LYS A 61 -42.61 5.28 27.76
CA LYS A 61 -42.10 4.36 28.80
C LYS A 61 -42.09 2.89 28.36
N GLY A 62 -43.13 2.42 27.66
CA GLY A 62 -43.18 1.03 27.14
C GLY A 62 -42.43 0.80 25.81
N ILE A 63 -42.34 1.81 24.93
CA ILE A 63 -41.70 1.69 23.60
C ILE A 63 -40.17 1.82 23.71
N GLN A 64 -39.69 2.64 24.65
CA GLN A 64 -38.27 2.86 24.88
C GLN A 64 -37.60 1.62 25.48
N GLU A 65 -38.21 0.94 26.45
CA GLU A 65 -37.69 -0.29 27.05
C GLU A 65 -37.60 -1.43 26.02
N ASN A 66 -38.62 -1.62 25.19
CA ASN A 66 -38.62 -2.63 24.12
C ASN A 66 -37.54 -2.32 23.05
N THR A 67 -37.45 -1.07 22.60
CA THR A 67 -36.42 -0.65 21.64
C THR A 67 -35.01 -0.71 22.21
N GLN A 68 -34.85 -0.47 23.51
CA GLN A 68 -33.56 -0.49 24.20
C GLN A 68 -33.08 -1.92 24.43
N HIS A 69 -33.97 -2.84 24.82
CA HIS A 69 -33.67 -4.28 24.92
C HIS A 69 -33.28 -4.88 23.56
N LEU A 70 -33.96 -4.49 22.47
CA LEU A 70 -33.58 -4.89 21.11
C LEU A 70 -32.17 -4.38 20.74
N LYS A 71 -31.88 -3.10 20.98
CA LYS A 71 -30.55 -2.50 20.74
C LYS A 71 -29.45 -3.13 21.60
N GLU A 72 -29.76 -3.49 22.84
CA GLU A 72 -28.84 -4.14 23.76
C GLU A 72 -28.55 -5.58 23.31
N GLY A 73 -29.57 -6.30 22.84
CA GLY A 73 -29.43 -7.59 22.16
C GLY A 73 -28.56 -7.51 20.91
N ASP A 74 -28.78 -6.52 20.05
CA ASP A 74 -27.96 -6.29 18.85
C ASP A 74 -26.50 -6.00 19.21
N ASN A 75 -26.26 -5.15 20.21
CA ASN A 75 -24.91 -4.84 20.70
C ASN A 75 -24.20 -6.09 21.27
N ILE A 76 -24.91 -6.89 22.07
CA ILE A 76 -24.39 -8.16 22.60
C ILE A 76 -24.07 -9.12 21.44
N SER A 77 -24.91 -9.17 20.41
CA SER A 77 -24.68 -10.02 19.23
C SER A 77 -23.44 -9.59 18.43
N MET A 78 -23.25 -8.28 18.24
CA MET A 78 -22.09 -7.72 17.56
C MET A 78 -20.81 -7.94 18.35
N ALA A 79 -20.84 -7.74 19.67
CA ALA A 79 -19.71 -8.00 20.55
C ALA A 79 -19.27 -9.46 20.50
N LYS A 80 -20.21 -10.42 20.49
CA LYS A 80 -19.93 -11.85 20.29
C LYS A 80 -19.26 -12.11 18.94
N LYS A 81 -19.75 -11.48 17.86
CA LYS A 81 -19.19 -11.63 16.52
C LYS A 81 -17.77 -11.09 16.43
N ILE A 82 -17.50 -9.94 17.04
CA ILE A 82 -16.16 -9.36 17.14
C ILE A 82 -15.22 -10.34 17.83
N LYS A 83 -15.63 -10.85 19.01
CA LYS A 83 -14.83 -11.81 19.76
C LYS A 83 -14.49 -13.05 18.93
N LEU A 84 -15.47 -13.64 18.23
CA LEU A 84 -15.23 -14.80 17.37
C LEU A 84 -14.23 -14.51 16.24
N ILE A 85 -14.32 -13.32 15.63
CA ILE A 85 -13.37 -12.91 14.58
C ILE A 85 -11.97 -12.76 15.18
N GLU A 86 -11.84 -12.10 16.33
CA GLU A 86 -10.55 -11.92 17.01
C GLU A 86 -9.93 -13.25 17.43
N ASP A 87 -10.73 -14.17 17.98
CA ASP A 87 -10.31 -15.52 18.34
C ASP A 87 -9.81 -16.29 17.11
N SER A 88 -10.58 -16.26 16.01
CA SER A 88 -10.16 -16.90 14.75
C SER A 88 -8.88 -16.29 14.19
N ARG A 89 -8.71 -14.96 14.32
CA ARG A 89 -7.51 -14.24 13.90
C ARG A 89 -6.29 -14.66 14.72
N ARG A 90 -6.43 -14.77 16.05
CA ARG A 90 -5.35 -15.24 16.93
C ARG A 90 -4.91 -16.65 16.55
N LYS A 91 -5.85 -17.57 16.33
CA LYS A 91 -5.56 -18.93 15.87
C LYS A 91 -4.84 -18.94 14.51
N LEU A 92 -5.33 -18.18 13.51
CA LEU A 92 -4.68 -18.06 12.20
C LEU A 92 -3.24 -17.52 12.26
N LEU A 93 -2.91 -16.74 13.29
CA LEU A 93 -1.57 -16.22 13.55
C LEU A 93 -0.71 -17.18 14.38
N GLY A 94 -1.23 -18.34 14.78
CA GLY A 94 -0.51 -19.36 15.53
C GLY A 94 -0.57 -19.22 17.05
N TYR A 95 -1.45 -18.37 17.59
CA TYR A 95 -1.64 -18.21 19.03
C TYR A 95 -2.73 -19.16 19.56
N GLU A 96 -2.62 -19.57 20.83
CA GLU A 96 -3.64 -20.34 21.58
C GLU A 96 -4.06 -21.67 20.89
N LEU A 97 -3.13 -22.29 20.17
CA LEU A 97 -3.35 -23.55 19.46
C LEU A 97 -3.34 -24.78 20.38
N ASP A 98 -2.78 -24.63 21.58
CA ASP A 98 -2.75 -25.63 22.65
C ASP A 98 -4.14 -26.11 23.08
N THR A 99 -5.15 -25.26 22.91
CA THR A 99 -6.57 -25.58 23.19
C THR A 99 -7.34 -26.14 21.98
N SER A 100 -6.71 -26.16 20.80
CA SER A 100 -7.38 -26.56 19.55
C SER A 100 -7.23 -28.05 19.29
N GLY A 101 -8.32 -28.71 18.89
CA GLY A 101 -8.31 -30.13 18.52
C GLY A 101 -7.59 -30.38 17.18
N ILE A 102 -7.21 -31.63 16.93
CA ILE A 102 -6.49 -32.05 15.70
C ILE A 102 -7.28 -31.70 14.44
N ASP A 103 -8.60 -31.93 14.42
CA ASP A 103 -9.44 -31.61 13.26
C ASP A 103 -9.50 -30.10 13.00
N GLU A 104 -9.59 -29.29 14.06
CA GLU A 104 -9.58 -27.82 13.95
C GLU A 104 -8.23 -27.32 13.40
N LEU A 105 -7.12 -27.88 13.89
CA LEU A 105 -5.78 -27.56 13.40
C LEU A 105 -5.62 -27.92 11.92
N GLN A 106 -6.13 -29.10 11.50
CA GLN A 106 -6.08 -29.51 10.11
C GLN A 106 -6.92 -28.59 9.21
N GLN A 107 -8.07 -28.13 9.68
CA GLN A 107 -8.88 -27.13 8.95
C GLN A 107 -8.15 -25.80 8.83
N LEU A 108 -7.50 -25.34 9.90
CA LEU A 108 -6.72 -24.12 9.93
C LEU A 108 -5.56 -24.17 8.93
N GLU A 109 -4.80 -25.26 8.93
CA GLU A 109 -3.70 -25.50 7.99
C GLU A 109 -4.20 -25.47 6.54
N ASN A 110 -5.29 -26.18 6.25
CA ASN A 110 -5.91 -26.19 4.93
C ASN A 110 -6.35 -24.79 4.49
N GLN A 111 -6.91 -24.00 5.40
CA GLN A 111 -7.31 -22.61 5.12
C GLN A 111 -6.09 -21.73 4.81
N LEU A 112 -5.02 -21.85 5.59
CA LEU A 112 -3.77 -21.12 5.38
C LEU A 112 -3.14 -21.49 4.05
N GLN A 113 -3.00 -22.78 3.75
CA GLN A 113 -2.43 -23.28 2.51
C GLN A 113 -3.17 -22.71 1.28
N ARG A 114 -4.50 -22.83 1.25
CA ARG A 114 -5.33 -22.28 0.15
C ARG A 114 -5.16 -20.77 -0.01
N SER A 115 -5.04 -20.04 1.09
CA SER A 115 -4.88 -18.58 1.07
C SER A 115 -3.50 -18.17 0.54
N LEU A 116 -2.45 -18.88 0.94
CA LEU A 116 -1.08 -18.66 0.49
C LEU A 116 -0.93 -18.96 -1.00
N ASP A 117 -1.53 -20.05 -1.48
CA ASP A 117 -1.50 -20.40 -2.89
C ASP A 117 -2.16 -19.33 -3.76
N LYS A 118 -3.29 -18.77 -3.30
CA LYS A 118 -3.92 -17.60 -3.96
C LYS A 118 -3.01 -16.37 -3.95
N ILE A 119 -2.32 -16.09 -2.85
CA ILE A 119 -1.40 -14.94 -2.76
C ILE A 119 -0.21 -15.14 -3.71
N ARG A 120 0.40 -16.33 -3.72
CA ARG A 120 1.51 -16.67 -4.60
C ARG A 120 1.12 -16.52 -6.07
N ALA A 121 0.00 -17.11 -6.48
CA ALA A 121 -0.49 -17.00 -7.86
C ALA A 121 -0.72 -15.53 -8.29
N ARG A 122 -1.32 -14.71 -7.41
CA ARG A 122 -1.50 -13.27 -7.70
C ARG A 122 -0.18 -12.53 -7.81
N LYS A 123 0.80 -12.85 -6.95
CA LYS A 123 2.14 -12.24 -6.99
C LYS A 123 2.87 -12.61 -8.28
N GLU A 124 2.78 -13.87 -8.69
CA GLU A 124 3.35 -14.37 -9.93
C GLU A 124 2.74 -13.68 -11.16
N ASN A 125 1.41 -13.62 -11.25
CA ASN A 125 0.72 -12.94 -12.34
C ASN A 125 1.15 -11.46 -12.46
N ARG A 126 1.19 -10.73 -11.33
CA ARG A 126 1.66 -9.33 -11.33
C ARG A 126 3.12 -9.23 -11.80
N LEU A 127 3.99 -10.14 -11.37
CA LEU A 127 5.39 -10.13 -11.75
C LEU A 127 5.55 -10.41 -13.26
N LEU A 128 4.75 -11.32 -13.81
CA LEU A 128 4.71 -11.60 -15.26
C LEU A 128 4.27 -10.37 -16.05
N GLU A 129 3.22 -9.67 -15.60
CA GLU A 129 2.75 -8.42 -16.21
C GLU A 129 3.83 -7.34 -16.23
N VAL A 130 4.49 -7.11 -15.07
CA VAL A 130 5.59 -6.14 -14.96
C VAL A 130 6.75 -6.50 -15.89
N ASN A 131 7.15 -7.77 -15.91
CA ASN A 131 8.22 -8.23 -16.81
C ASN A 131 7.85 -8.05 -18.28
N LYS A 132 6.60 -8.32 -18.66
CA LYS A 132 6.12 -8.11 -20.03
C LYS A 132 6.19 -6.63 -20.41
N GLY A 133 5.74 -5.74 -19.52
CA GLY A 133 5.81 -4.29 -19.72
C GLY A 133 7.24 -3.79 -19.88
N LEU A 134 8.15 -4.21 -18.99
CA LEU A 134 9.57 -3.86 -19.08
C LEU A 134 10.20 -4.34 -20.38
N ARG A 135 9.94 -5.60 -20.79
CA ARG A 135 10.47 -6.13 -22.06
C ARG A 135 9.99 -5.31 -23.25
N GLU A 136 8.74 -4.89 -23.26
CA GLU A 136 8.22 -4.04 -24.34
C GLU A 136 8.85 -2.66 -24.32
N GLN A 137 9.01 -2.05 -23.14
CA GLN A 137 9.71 -0.77 -22.99
C GLN A 137 11.16 -0.85 -23.51
N TYR A 138 11.90 -1.89 -23.14
CA TYR A 138 13.26 -2.11 -23.66
C TYR A 138 13.29 -2.28 -25.18
N ARG A 139 12.29 -2.95 -25.77
CA ARG A 139 12.19 -3.08 -27.24
C ARG A 139 11.93 -1.74 -27.92
N MET A 140 11.00 -0.95 -27.39
CA MET A 140 10.67 0.38 -27.91
C MET A 140 11.84 1.35 -27.81
N GLU A 141 12.57 1.32 -26.69
CA GLU A 141 13.74 2.18 -26.47
C GLU A 141 14.89 1.79 -27.42
N ARG A 142 15.15 0.49 -27.61
CA ARG A 142 16.11 0.02 -28.62
C ARG A 142 15.72 0.48 -30.03
N GLN A 143 14.44 0.43 -30.37
CA GLN A 143 13.97 0.89 -31.68
C GLN A 143 14.12 2.42 -31.85
N ARG A 144 13.89 3.21 -30.80
CA ARG A 144 14.14 4.65 -30.81
C ARG A 144 15.62 4.97 -31.00
N SER A 145 16.50 4.32 -30.26
CA SER A 145 17.94 4.54 -30.39
C SER A 145 18.48 4.18 -31.79
N LEU A 146 17.88 3.18 -32.45
CA LEU A 146 18.21 2.86 -33.85
C LEU A 146 17.70 3.94 -34.82
N SER A 147 16.49 4.49 -34.61
CA SER A 147 15.96 5.57 -35.45
C SER A 147 16.69 6.91 -35.29
N GLU A 148 17.34 7.14 -34.15
CA GLU A 148 18.16 8.34 -33.90
C GLU A 148 19.52 8.25 -34.59
N GLN A 149 20.09 7.03 -34.73
CA GLN A 149 21.32 6.80 -35.50
C GLN A 149 21.13 6.99 -37.02
N ASP A 150 19.92 6.83 -37.54
CA ASP A 150 19.61 7.07 -38.96
C ASP A 150 19.57 8.57 -39.34
N VAL A 151 19.59 9.49 -38.35
CA VAL A 151 19.57 10.95 -38.59
C VAL A 151 20.99 11.54 -38.72
N GLU A 152 22.03 10.84 -38.25
CA GLU A 152 23.43 11.32 -38.26
C GLU A 152 24.28 10.73 -39.42
N LEU A 153 23.67 10.09 -40.42
CA LEU A 153 24.35 9.57 -41.62
C LEU A 153 24.07 10.37 -42.91
N VAL A 154 23.53 11.59 -42.79
CA VAL A 154 23.39 12.51 -43.94
C VAL A 154 24.31 13.72 -43.78
N THR A 155 25.62 13.48 -43.63
CA THR A 155 26.63 14.48 -43.98
C THR A 155 27.84 13.80 -44.59
N GLU A 156 28.30 14.39 -45.70
CA GLU A 156 29.53 14.12 -46.44
C GLU A 156 29.47 13.02 -47.51
N LYS A 157 28.88 13.41 -48.66
CA LYS A 157 29.40 12.98 -49.96
C LYS A 157 30.85 13.46 -50.09
N GLY A 158 31.78 12.51 -50.16
CA GLY A 158 33.15 12.76 -50.64
C GLY A 158 34.20 11.98 -49.88
N GLY A 159 34.34 10.68 -50.16
CA GLY A 159 35.45 9.88 -49.65
C GLY A 159 35.88 8.87 -50.72
N GLU A 160 37.11 9.02 -51.18
CA GLU A 160 37.76 8.07 -52.09
C GLU A 160 37.76 6.66 -51.46
N GLU A 161 37.41 5.66 -52.26
CA GLU A 161 37.33 4.26 -51.89
C GLU A 161 38.74 3.71 -51.61
N VAL A 162 39.17 3.77 -50.35
CA VAL A 162 40.35 3.05 -49.89
C VAL A 162 39.88 1.80 -49.16
N GLU A 163 40.00 0.67 -49.84
CA GLU A 163 39.70 -0.65 -49.31
C GLU A 163 40.66 -0.96 -48.14
N THR A 164 40.17 -0.78 -46.91
CA THR A 164 40.90 -1.18 -45.71
C THR A 164 40.25 -2.45 -45.18
N GLU A 165 40.96 -3.57 -45.32
CA GLU A 165 40.55 -4.84 -44.72
C GLU A 165 40.57 -4.72 -43.19
N LEU A 166 39.39 -4.54 -42.59
CA LEU A 166 39.24 -4.44 -41.14
C LEU A 166 39.14 -5.85 -40.54
N PHE A 167 40.25 -6.39 -40.03
CA PHE A 167 40.25 -7.62 -39.24
C PHE A 167 39.78 -7.34 -37.81
N ILE A 168 38.51 -7.61 -37.53
CA ILE A 168 37.96 -7.64 -36.16
C ILE A 168 38.26 -9.02 -35.55
N GLY A 169 39.50 -9.20 -35.11
CA GLY A 169 39.99 -10.43 -34.47
C GLY A 169 41.25 -10.20 -33.65
N ARG A 170 41.63 -11.16 -32.81
CA ARG A 170 42.91 -11.11 -32.07
C ARG A 170 44.05 -10.97 -33.09
N PRO A 171 44.94 -9.96 -32.96
CA PRO A 171 46.00 -9.72 -33.94
C PRO A 171 46.85 -10.98 -34.16
N GLU A 172 47.11 -11.33 -35.41
CA GLU A 172 47.98 -12.47 -35.72
C GLU A 172 49.38 -12.23 -35.15
N ARG A 173 49.86 -13.22 -34.40
CA ARG A 173 51.23 -13.21 -33.87
C ARG A 173 52.18 -13.22 -35.07
N ARG A 174 52.76 -12.05 -35.39
CA ARG A 174 53.83 -11.92 -36.38
C ARG A 174 54.97 -12.86 -35.98
N MET A 175 55.09 -13.99 -36.68
CA MET A 175 56.25 -14.85 -36.56
C MET A 175 57.44 -14.06 -37.10
N ALA A 176 58.48 -13.88 -36.27
CA ALA A 176 59.70 -13.21 -36.68
C ALA A 176 60.20 -13.82 -37.99
N LEU A 177 60.51 -12.95 -38.97
CA LEU A 177 61.05 -13.32 -40.27
C LEU A 177 62.23 -14.28 -40.06
N LYS A 178 62.03 -15.56 -40.34
CA LYS A 178 63.13 -16.49 -40.46
C LYS A 178 63.92 -16.08 -41.70
N LEU A 179 65.17 -15.67 -41.46
CA LEU A 179 66.19 -15.48 -42.48
C LEU A 179 66.13 -16.62 -43.50
N LYS A 180 66.07 -16.27 -44.79
CA LYS A 180 66.10 -17.24 -45.88
C LYS A 180 67.39 -18.07 -45.79
N PRO A 181 67.33 -19.42 -45.82
CA PRO A 181 68.54 -20.21 -45.90
C PRO A 181 69.19 -20.05 -47.28
N ALA A 182 70.52 -20.09 -47.26
CA ALA A 182 71.39 -19.88 -48.41
C ALA A 182 71.11 -20.87 -49.55
N THR A 183 71.23 -20.37 -50.77
CA THR A 183 71.14 -21.12 -52.01
C THR A 183 72.29 -22.12 -52.11
N HIS A 184 71.96 -23.41 -52.18
CA HIS A 184 72.82 -24.36 -52.87
C HIS A 184 72.01 -25.14 -53.90
N SER A 185 72.33 -24.86 -55.16
CA SER A 185 71.87 -25.57 -56.34
C SER A 185 72.44 -27.00 -56.30
N PRO A 186 71.61 -28.05 -56.35
CA PRO A 186 72.11 -29.39 -56.56
C PRO A 186 72.45 -29.53 -58.05
N HIS A 187 73.74 -29.62 -58.36
CA HIS A 187 74.17 -30.07 -59.68
C HIS A 187 73.91 -31.57 -59.79
N THR A 188 73.04 -31.91 -60.73
CA THR A 188 72.68 -33.28 -61.14
C THR A 188 73.88 -33.99 -61.77
N TYR A 189 74.07 -35.29 -61.47
CA TYR A 189 74.03 -36.45 -62.39
C TYR A 189 74.88 -37.64 -61.87
N ILE A 190 74.17 -38.71 -61.48
CA ILE A 190 74.29 -40.14 -61.85
C ILE A 190 75.69 -40.66 -62.29
N THR A 191 76.23 -41.66 -61.58
CA THR A 191 76.31 -43.09 -61.97
C THR A 191 76.72 -43.92 -60.76
#